data_AF-A0A1I5T9G0-F1
#
_entry.id   AF-A0A1I5T9G0-F1
#
_cell.length_a   1.000
_cell.length_b   1.000
_cell.length_c   1.000
_cell.angle_alpha   90.00
_cell.angle_beta   90.00
_cell.angle_gamma   90.00
#
_symmetry.space_group_name_H-M   'P 1'
#
loop_
_entity.id
_entity.type
_entity.pdbx_description
1 polymer ?
#
loop_
_entity_poly.entity_id
_entity_poly.type
_entity_poly.pdbx_seq_one_letter_code
_entity_poly.pdbx_strand_id
1 'polypeptide(L)'
;MAVYTKGDAGINSGALTQTEANIYVEHHKKRELFRLVQTQPIGKSKSLRKKNKMSQLDLEVATGINHSDISRIENGKLNIEFFTMVKLAAALNGELVDFFK
;
A
#
# COMPACT_ATOMS: atom_id res chain seq x y z
N MET A 1 -1.31 33.77 -5.85
CA MET A 1 -1.17 33.14 -7.17
C MET A 1 -0.30 31.91 -7.03
N ALA A 2 -0.84 30.72 -7.28
CA ALA A 2 -0.04 29.49 -7.28
C ALA A 2 0.46 29.23 -8.71
N VAL A 3 1.78 29.28 -8.90
CA VAL A 3 2.44 28.98 -10.18
C VAL A 3 2.79 27.51 -10.18
N TYR A 4 2.22 26.72 -11.11
CA TYR A 4 2.62 25.34 -11.36
C TYR A 4 3.47 25.29 -12.63
N THR A 5 4.69 24.77 -12.53
CA THR A 5 5.61 24.61 -13.67
C THR A 5 5.35 23.30 -14.43
N LYS A 6 5.41 23.43 -15.76
CA LYS A 6 5.22 22.42 -16.82
C LYS A 6 5.71 21.01 -16.49
N GLY A 7 4.79 20.06 -16.60
CA GLY A 7 5.03 18.64 -16.81
C GLY A 7 3.73 17.97 -17.24
N ASP A 8 3.64 17.61 -18.52
CA ASP A 8 2.75 16.57 -19.09
C ASP A 8 1.30 16.87 -19.49
N ALA A 9 0.83 18.11 -19.48
CA ALA A 9 -0.38 18.45 -20.24
C ALA A 9 -0.28 19.87 -20.80
N GLY A 10 -0.46 20.01 -22.10
CA GLY A 10 -0.50 21.30 -22.79
C GLY A 10 -1.68 22.15 -22.33
N ILE A 11 -1.55 22.81 -21.20
CA ILE A 11 -2.51 23.80 -20.70
C ILE A 11 -1.98 25.19 -21.04
N ASN A 12 -2.81 25.94 -21.77
CA ASN A 12 -2.61 27.34 -22.11
C ASN A 12 -2.24 28.18 -20.88
N SER A 13 -1.42 29.20 -21.08
CA SER A 13 -0.92 30.14 -20.08
C SER A 13 -2.00 31.10 -19.52
N GLY A 14 -3.18 30.58 -19.18
CA GLY A 14 -4.27 31.30 -18.54
C GLY A 14 -4.42 30.88 -17.07
N ALA A 15 -4.73 31.84 -16.21
CA ALA A 15 -5.05 31.54 -14.81
C ALA A 15 -6.30 30.65 -14.74
N LEU A 16 -6.20 29.52 -14.01
CA LEU A 16 -7.34 28.65 -13.76
C LEU A 16 -8.43 29.42 -13.01
N THR A 17 -9.68 29.17 -13.37
CA THR A 17 -10.83 29.61 -12.56
C THR A 17 -10.81 28.90 -11.21
N GLN A 18 -11.44 29.50 -10.19
CA GLN A 18 -11.55 28.90 -8.86
C GLN A 18 -12.19 27.50 -8.91
N THR A 19 -13.15 27.30 -9.81
CA THR A 19 -13.81 26.01 -10.03
C THR A 19 -12.85 24.96 -10.60
N GLU A 20 -12.06 25.31 -11.61
CA GLU A 20 -11.06 24.39 -12.19
C GLU A 20 -9.95 24.04 -11.19
N ALA A 21 -9.50 25.02 -10.41
CA ALA A 21 -8.53 24.79 -9.33
C ALA A 21 -9.08 23.82 -8.27
N ASN A 22 -10.35 23.97 -7.89
CA ASN A 22 -11.01 23.08 -6.93
C ASN A 22 -11.15 21.65 -7.49
N ILE A 23 -11.56 21.49 -8.76
CA ILE A 23 -11.65 20.16 -9.40
C ILE A 23 -10.28 19.47 -9.45
N TYR A 24 -9.22 20.21 -9.78
CA TYR A 24 -7.86 19.69 -9.79
C TYR A 24 -7.41 19.24 -8.40
N VAL A 25 -7.64 20.06 -7.38
CA VAL A 25 -7.30 19.75 -5.98
C VAL A 25 -8.07 18.53 -5.48
N GLU A 26 -9.37 18.44 -5.72
CA GLU A 26 -10.19 17.30 -5.29
C GLU A 26 -9.79 16.02 -6.01
N HIS A 27 -9.50 16.09 -7.32
CA HIS A 27 -8.98 14.93 -8.05
C HIS A 27 -7.61 14.48 -7.55
N HIS A 28 -6.70 15.42 -7.22
CA HIS A 28 -5.40 15.09 -6.63
C HIS A 28 -5.55 14.45 -5.24
N LYS A 29 -6.38 15.03 -4.37
CA LYS A 29 -6.70 14.44 -3.05
C LYS A 29 -7.27 13.03 -3.17
N LYS A 30 -8.21 12.81 -4.10
CA LYS A 30 -8.79 11.48 -4.34
C LYS A 30 -7.74 10.46 -4.82
N ARG A 31 -6.81 10.88 -5.67
CA ARG A 31 -5.68 10.03 -6.11
C ARG A 31 -4.70 9.73 -4.97
N GLU A 32 -4.36 10.72 -4.15
CA GLU A 32 -3.50 10.51 -2.97
C GLU A 32 -4.19 9.61 -1.93
N LEU A 33 -5.48 9.82 -1.65
CA LEU A 33 -6.27 8.94 -0.77
C LEU A 33 -6.29 7.50 -1.29
N PHE A 34 -6.54 7.31 -2.59
CA PHE A 34 -6.52 5.98 -3.21
C PHE A 34 -5.14 5.34 -3.11
N ARG A 35 -4.06 6.08 -3.37
CA ARG A 35 -2.69 5.59 -3.21
C ARG A 35 -2.43 5.18 -1.76
N LEU A 36 -2.78 6.02 -0.79
CA LEU A 36 -2.59 5.75 0.63
C LEU A 36 -3.28 4.47 1.08
N VAL A 37 -4.46 4.15 0.54
CA VAL A 37 -5.16 2.89 0.81
C VAL A 37 -4.48 1.69 0.12
N GLN A 38 -3.93 1.87 -1.08
CA GLN A 38 -3.28 0.80 -1.85
C GLN A 38 -1.84 0.49 -1.40
N THR A 39 -1.19 1.40 -0.67
CA THR A 39 0.24 1.31 -0.33
C THR A 39 0.54 1.06 1.15
N GLN A 40 -0.46 0.76 1.98
CA GLN A 40 -0.17 0.44 3.38
C GLN A 40 0.47 -0.95 3.50
N PRO A 41 1.58 -1.08 4.23
CA PRO A 41 2.07 -2.38 4.64
C PRO A 41 0.97 -3.11 5.41
N ILE A 42 0.75 -4.39 5.09
CA ILE A 42 -0.12 -5.25 5.88
C ILE A 42 0.43 -5.30 7.31
N GLY A 43 -0.39 -4.96 8.31
CA GLY A 43 -0.02 -4.61 9.68
C GLY A 43 1.41 -4.96 10.15
N LYS A 44 1.56 -6.02 10.96
CA LYS A 44 2.81 -6.41 11.63
C LYS A 44 3.51 -7.63 10.99
N SER A 45 3.13 -8.05 9.77
CA SER A 45 3.63 -9.29 9.15
C SER A 45 5.17 -9.41 9.20
N LYS A 46 5.88 -8.35 8.79
CA LYS A 46 7.34 -8.33 8.76
C LYS A 46 7.98 -8.41 10.14
N SER A 47 7.39 -7.75 11.14
CA SER A 47 7.93 -7.76 12.50
C SER A 47 7.66 -9.09 13.20
N LEU A 48 6.48 -9.68 13.02
CA LEU A 48 6.15 -11.02 13.49
C LEU A 48 7.08 -12.08 12.89
N ARG A 49 7.30 -12.05 11.57
CA ARG A 49 8.24 -12.96 10.90
C ARG A 49 9.65 -12.88 11.47
N LYS A 50 10.17 -11.66 11.65
CA LYS A 50 11.49 -11.45 12.25
C LYS A 50 11.56 -11.92 13.71
N LYS A 51 10.50 -11.69 14.50
CA LYS A 51 10.39 -12.18 15.89
C LYS A 51 10.46 -13.71 15.95
N ASN A 52 9.87 -14.38 14.96
CA ASN A 52 9.91 -15.84 14.82
C ASN A 52 11.19 -16.38 14.17
N LYS A 53 12.17 -15.49 13.87
CA LYS A 53 13.44 -15.85 13.20
C LYS A 53 13.26 -16.55 11.86
N MET A 54 12.19 -16.25 11.14
CA MET A 54 11.90 -16.82 9.82
C MET A 54 12.43 -15.93 8.70
N SER A 55 13.05 -16.51 7.68
CA SER A 55 13.26 -15.85 6.38
C SER A 55 11.95 -15.75 5.60
N GLN A 56 11.93 -14.97 4.51
CA GLN A 56 10.75 -14.94 3.62
C GLN A 56 10.54 -16.29 2.92
N LEU A 57 11.62 -17.04 2.67
CA LEU A 57 11.55 -18.38 2.11
C LEU A 57 10.94 -19.38 3.11
N ASP A 58 11.30 -19.28 4.40
CA ASP A 58 10.67 -20.10 5.44
C ASP A 58 9.17 -19.82 5.56
N LEU A 59 8.78 -18.55 5.43
CA LEU A 59 7.38 -18.17 5.44
C LEU A 59 6.63 -18.63 4.17
N GLU A 60 7.31 -18.68 3.02
CA GLU A 60 6.76 -19.29 1.80
C GLU A 60 6.46 -20.77 2.02
N VAL A 61 7.41 -21.52 2.59
CA VAL A 61 7.21 -22.94 2.91
C VAL A 61 6.05 -23.13 3.89
N ALA A 62 5.92 -22.26 4.90
CA ALA A 62 4.86 -22.37 5.92
C ALA A 62 3.46 -21.99 5.43
N THR A 63 3.35 -21.11 4.43
CA THR A 63 2.05 -20.53 4.00
C THR A 63 1.62 -20.94 2.59
N GLY A 64 2.56 -21.42 1.78
CA GLY A 64 2.41 -21.62 0.33
C GLY A 64 2.32 -20.30 -0.46
N ILE A 65 2.61 -19.14 0.15
CA ILE A 65 2.64 -17.84 -0.52
C ILE A 65 4.06 -17.62 -1.05
N ASN A 66 4.21 -17.30 -2.33
CA ASN A 66 5.54 -17.12 -2.91
C ASN A 66 6.34 -16.00 -2.18
N HIS A 67 7.63 -16.18 -1.96
CA HIS A 67 8.46 -15.20 -1.24
C HIS A 67 8.48 -13.82 -1.91
N SER A 68 8.32 -13.74 -3.24
CA SER A 68 8.23 -12.46 -3.95
C SER A 68 6.93 -11.72 -3.59
N ASP A 69 5.81 -12.44 -3.45
CA ASP A 69 4.57 -11.89 -2.96
C ASP A 69 4.67 -11.54 -1.48
N ILE A 70 5.25 -12.39 -0.63
CA ILE A 70 5.55 -12.05 0.77
C ILE A 70 6.34 -10.75 0.86
N SER A 71 7.37 -10.57 0.03
CA SER A 71 8.14 -9.33 -0.01
C SER A 71 7.28 -8.14 -0.42
N ARG A 72 6.41 -8.28 -1.42
CA ARG A 72 5.48 -7.20 -1.81
C ARG A 72 4.49 -6.88 -0.69
N ILE A 73 3.92 -7.89 -0.03
CA ILE A 73 3.00 -7.76 1.11
C ILE A 73 3.66 -6.98 2.25
N GLU A 74 4.85 -7.40 2.66
CA GLU A 74 5.60 -6.79 3.76
C GLU A 74 6.02 -5.33 3.49
N ASN A 75 6.02 -4.92 2.23
CA ASN A 75 6.35 -3.57 1.80
C ASN A 75 5.12 -2.79 1.31
N GLY A 76 3.90 -3.30 1.49
CA GLY A 76 2.66 -2.61 1.09
C GLY A 76 2.50 -2.47 -0.44
N LYS A 77 3.13 -3.34 -1.22
CA LYS A 77 3.11 -3.35 -2.69
C LYS A 77 2.17 -4.40 -3.28
N LEU A 78 1.43 -5.10 -2.42
CA LEU A 78 0.41 -6.07 -2.81
C LEU A 78 -0.74 -6.01 -1.81
N ASN A 79 -1.94 -5.74 -2.33
CA ASN A 79 -3.16 -5.92 -1.57
C ASN A 79 -3.47 -7.42 -1.48
N ILE A 80 -3.89 -7.92 -0.31
CA ILE A 80 -4.14 -9.34 -0.10
C ILE A 80 -5.55 -9.60 0.38
N GLU A 81 -6.04 -10.78 0.04
CA GLU A 81 -7.33 -11.27 0.50
C GLU A 81 -7.29 -11.66 1.98
N PHE A 82 -8.46 -11.68 2.62
CA PHE A 82 -8.63 -12.10 4.00
C PHE A 82 -8.05 -13.49 4.28
N PHE A 83 -8.25 -14.44 3.36
CA PHE A 83 -7.73 -15.80 3.51
C PHE A 83 -6.19 -15.83 3.58
N THR A 84 -5.51 -14.95 2.83
CA THR A 84 -4.06 -14.77 2.89
C THR A 84 -3.64 -14.22 4.26
N MET A 85 -4.41 -13.29 4.85
CA MET A 85 -4.15 -12.80 6.21
C MET A 85 -4.27 -13.92 7.25
N VAL A 86 -5.27 -14.79 7.13
CA VAL A 86 -5.45 -15.95 8.02
C VAL A 86 -4.27 -16.91 7.94
N LYS A 87 -3.80 -17.22 6.72
CA LYS A 87 -2.59 -18.05 6.52
C LYS A 87 -1.35 -17.45 7.19
N LEU A 88 -1.14 -16.15 6.99
CA LEU A 88 0.00 -15.44 7.60
C LEU A 88 -0.10 -15.42 9.12
N ALA A 89 -1.28 -15.15 9.69
CA ALA A 89 -1.49 -15.15 11.13
C ALA A 89 -1.18 -16.53 11.74
N ALA A 90 -1.69 -17.60 11.13
CA ALA A 90 -1.44 -18.97 11.57
C ALA A 90 0.06 -19.34 11.51
N ALA A 91 0.74 -19.04 10.40
CA ALA A 91 2.15 -19.35 10.22
C ALA A 91 3.08 -18.51 11.13
N LEU A 92 2.68 -17.29 11.45
CA LEU A 92 3.46 -16.36 12.26
C LEU A 92 3.11 -16.40 13.75
N ASN A 93 2.23 -17.32 14.19
CA ASN A 93 1.72 -17.37 15.56
C ASN A 93 1.28 -15.97 16.06
N GLY A 94 0.58 -15.25 15.18
CA GLY A 94 0.06 -13.91 15.43
C GLY A 94 -1.46 -13.91 15.42
N GLU A 95 -2.06 -12.81 15.85
CA GLU A 95 -3.50 -12.64 15.79
C GLU A 95 -3.91 -11.98 14.47
N LEU A 96 -5.12 -12.26 14.00
CA LEU A 96 -5.61 -11.68 12.75
C LEU A 96 -5.65 -10.14 12.82
N VAL A 97 -5.92 -9.57 14.01
CA VAL A 97 -5.88 -8.13 14.27
C VAL A 97 -4.50 -7.52 14.01
N ASP A 98 -3.41 -8.29 14.11
CA ASP A 98 -2.06 -7.78 13.83
C ASP A 98 -1.85 -7.42 12.35
N PHE A 99 -2.76 -7.82 11.46
CA PHE A 99 -2.69 -7.54 10.02
C PHE A 99 -3.56 -6.33 9.60
N PHE A 100 -4.39 -5.83 10.51
CA PHE A 100 -5.18 -4.62 10.32
C PHE A 100 -4.41 -3.43 10.93
N LYS A 101 -4.33 -2.34 10.17
CA LYS A 101 -3.72 -1.07 10.57
C LYS A 101 -4.74 0.04 10.45
#